data_AF-A0A364NWH3-F1
#
_entry.id   AF-A0A364NWH3-F1
#
_cell.length_a   1.000
_cell.length_b   1.000
_cell.length_c   1.000
_cell.angle_alpha   90.00
_cell.angle_beta   90.00
_cell.angle_gamma   90.00
#
_symmetry.space_group_name_H-M   'P 1'
#
loop_
_entity.id
_entity.type
_entity.pdbx_description
1 polymer ?
#
loop_
_entity_poly.entity_id
_entity_poly.type
_entity_poly.pdbx_seq_one_letter_code
_entity_poly.pdbx_strand_id
1 'polypeptide(L)'
;MNWRFLALAAALHPSFALGQDISPLQGDLSALCGAKAVVSGEGATRSAYVECRSRMQGVHVIGPGAEPVAVEATVDLRPKNTGDSHVFMVKVMRNLLDDKDWPEGQCFIESCLKKLYVPEAKERRFGAYSMRLERTSDVMMTMIIAKGAKAYHPALDPWK
;
A
#
# COMPACT_ATOMS: atom_id res chain seq x y z
N MET A 1 29.27 6.45 60.85
CA MET A 1 29.77 5.31 60.07
C MET A 1 29.02 5.29 58.75
N ASN A 2 29.73 5.58 57.66
CA ASN A 2 29.48 5.38 56.23
C ASN A 2 28.19 5.91 55.55
N TRP A 3 28.36 7.07 54.92
CA TRP A 3 27.79 7.45 53.63
C TRP A 3 28.25 6.52 52.50
N ARG A 4 27.32 6.19 51.60
CA ARG A 4 27.46 5.52 50.27
C ARG A 4 26.03 5.04 49.90
N PHE A 5 25.36 5.35 48.80
CA PHE A 5 25.75 5.58 47.41
C PHE A 5 24.63 6.34 46.66
N LEU A 6 25.08 7.19 45.73
CA LEU A 6 24.48 7.62 44.46
C LEU A 6 22.98 7.96 44.33
N ALA A 7 22.76 9.25 44.12
CA ALA A 7 21.81 9.73 43.13
C ALA A 7 22.20 9.25 41.72
N LEU A 8 21.23 8.73 40.96
CA LEU A 8 21.15 9.01 39.53
C LEU A 8 19.69 8.84 39.10
N ALA A 9 19.06 9.97 38.82
CA ALA A 9 17.80 10.04 38.12
C ALA A 9 17.97 9.42 36.72
N ALA A 10 17.38 8.25 36.50
CA ALA A 10 17.09 7.76 35.17
C ALA A 10 15.65 8.17 34.80
N ALA A 11 15.46 9.48 34.60
CA ALA A 11 14.58 9.89 33.51
C ALA A 11 15.36 9.55 32.22
N LEU A 12 14.70 8.89 31.26
CA LEU A 12 15.10 8.49 29.88
C LEU A 12 14.60 7.05 29.71
N HIS A 13 13.54 6.68 29.02
CA HIS A 13 12.63 7.30 28.07
C HIS A 13 11.32 6.48 28.17
N PRO A 14 10.15 6.97 27.73
CA PRO A 14 9.13 6.04 27.29
C PRO A 14 9.77 5.18 26.20
N SER A 15 9.85 3.88 26.43
CA SER A 15 10.05 2.91 25.37
C SER A 15 8.88 3.06 24.42
N PHE A 16 9.00 3.99 23.46
CA PHE A 16 8.23 3.95 22.23
C PHE A 16 8.67 2.67 21.53
N ALA A 17 8.05 1.56 21.93
CA ALA A 17 7.92 0.40 21.10
C ALA A 17 7.05 0.81 19.91
N LEU A 18 7.62 1.57 18.97
CA LEU A 18 7.21 1.51 17.58
C LEU A 18 7.68 0.13 17.10
N GLY A 19 6.97 -0.92 17.52
CA GLY A 19 6.94 -2.15 16.77
C GLY A 19 6.41 -1.77 15.40
N GLN A 20 7.31 -1.52 14.45
CA GLN A 20 6.94 -1.27 13.08
C GLN A 20 6.47 -2.61 12.50
N ASP A 21 5.23 -3.00 12.84
CA ASP A 21 4.62 -4.25 12.41
C ASP A 21 4.43 -4.21 10.90
N ILE A 22 5.42 -4.63 10.10
CA ILE A 22 5.31 -4.82 8.65
C ILE A 22 3.98 -5.54 8.38
N SER A 23 3.08 -4.92 7.60
CA SER A 23 1.79 -5.57 7.29
C SER A 23 2.04 -6.87 6.51
N PRO A 24 1.15 -7.86 6.59
CA PRO A 24 1.26 -9.08 5.78
C PRO A 24 1.43 -8.75 4.28
N LEU A 25 0.67 -7.78 3.78
CA LEU A 25 0.82 -7.25 2.42
C LEU A 25 2.25 -6.75 2.13
N GLN A 26 2.85 -5.99 3.04
CA GLN A 26 4.22 -5.48 2.86
C GLN A 26 5.26 -6.59 2.91
N GLY A 27 5.10 -7.57 3.81
CA GLY A 27 5.97 -8.74 3.88
C GLY A 27 5.92 -9.55 2.58
N ASP A 28 4.71 -9.82 2.08
CA ASP A 28 4.48 -10.56 0.84
C ASP A 28 5.03 -9.83 -0.38
N LEU A 29 4.85 -8.52 -0.47
CA LEU A 29 5.39 -7.72 -1.57
C LEU A 29 6.91 -7.60 -1.48
N SER A 30 7.46 -7.45 -0.27
CA SER A 30 8.90 -7.43 -0.03
C SER A 30 9.56 -8.75 -0.46
N ALA A 31 8.93 -9.88 -0.14
CA ALA A 31 9.40 -11.20 -0.55
C ALA A 31 9.24 -11.43 -2.06
N LEU A 32 8.13 -10.99 -2.65
CA LEU A 32 7.86 -11.15 -4.08
C LEU A 32 8.89 -10.45 -4.95
N CYS A 33 9.13 -9.16 -4.71
CA CYS A 33 9.93 -8.34 -5.61
C CYS A 33 11.30 -7.96 -5.04
N GLY A 34 11.70 -8.59 -3.92
CA GLY A 34 12.98 -8.35 -3.24
C GLY A 34 13.14 -6.88 -2.83
N ALA A 35 12.06 -6.28 -2.33
CA ALA A 35 11.92 -4.85 -2.13
C ALA A 35 12.38 -4.37 -0.75
N LYS A 36 12.60 -3.06 -0.63
CA LYS A 36 12.76 -2.36 0.65
C LYS A 36 11.38 -1.91 1.14
N ALA A 37 10.99 -2.34 2.34
CA ALA A 37 9.85 -1.79 3.06
C ALA A 37 10.31 -0.62 3.95
N VAL A 38 9.74 0.56 3.76
CA VAL A 38 9.95 1.72 4.63
C VAL A 38 8.65 2.00 5.34
N VAL A 39 8.67 2.11 6.67
CA VAL A 39 7.50 2.43 7.48
C VAL A 39 7.73 3.78 8.15
N SER A 40 6.82 4.73 7.92
CA SER A 40 6.72 5.98 8.65
C SER A 40 5.40 6.02 9.41
N GLY A 41 5.43 6.50 10.65
CA GLY A 41 4.25 6.69 11.46
C GLY A 41 4.15 8.15 11.87
N GLU A 42 2.99 8.75 11.67
CA GLU A 42 2.65 10.03 12.27
C GLU A 42 1.23 9.92 12.87
N GLY A 43 1.15 9.99 14.20
CA GLY A 43 -0.09 9.77 14.93
C GLY A 43 -0.64 8.34 14.79
N ALA A 44 -1.96 8.20 14.60
CA ALA A 44 -2.63 6.93 14.37
C ALA A 44 -2.49 6.43 12.91
N THR A 45 -1.92 7.26 12.03
CA THR A 45 -1.74 6.96 10.62
C THR A 45 -0.35 6.38 10.41
N ARG A 46 -0.32 5.17 9.87
CA ARG A 46 0.90 4.55 9.37
C ARG A 46 0.91 4.68 7.85
N SER A 47 2.05 5.11 7.34
CA SER A 47 2.41 5.05 5.92
C SER A 47 3.51 4.02 5.74
N ALA A 48 3.43 3.25 4.67
CA ALA A 48 4.51 2.35 4.34
C ALA A 48 4.65 2.18 2.85
N TYR A 49 5.91 2.17 2.41
CA TYR A 49 6.30 2.15 1.01
C TYR A 49 7.10 0.89 0.69
N VAL A 50 6.74 0.20 -0.38
CA VAL A 50 7.49 -0.96 -0.91
C VAL A 50 8.01 -0.61 -2.30
N GLU A 51 9.33 -0.60 -2.47
CA GLU A 51 10.01 -0.33 -3.75
C GLU A 51 10.62 -1.60 -4.34
N CYS A 52 10.09 -2.10 -5.45
CA CYS A 52 10.61 -3.29 -6.11
C CYS A 52 12.00 -3.04 -6.75
N ARG A 53 12.81 -4.09 -6.97
CA ARG A 53 14.24 -4.05 -7.39
C ARG A 53 14.61 -3.10 -8.55
N SER A 54 13.66 -2.65 -9.35
CA SER A 54 13.86 -1.72 -10.45
C SER A 54 13.35 -0.29 -10.21
N ARG A 55 12.77 0.01 -9.04
CA ARG A 55 12.12 1.29 -8.70
C ARG A 55 10.88 1.65 -9.55
N MET A 56 10.40 0.71 -10.35
CA MET A 56 9.33 0.96 -11.33
C MET A 56 7.92 0.66 -10.78
N GLN A 57 7.83 0.03 -9.61
CA GLN A 57 6.58 -0.32 -8.95
C GLN A 57 6.69 0.06 -7.48
N GLY A 58 5.62 0.67 -6.96
CA GLY A 58 5.55 1.17 -5.61
C GLY A 58 4.17 0.92 -5.01
N VAL A 59 4.11 0.61 -3.72
CA VAL A 59 2.86 0.56 -2.96
C VAL A 59 2.98 1.47 -1.76
N HIS A 60 2.01 2.36 -1.58
CA HIS A 60 1.77 3.15 -0.39
C HIS A 60 0.55 2.61 0.34
N VAL A 61 0.74 2.17 1.58
CA VAL A 61 -0.34 1.67 2.45
C VAL A 61 -0.65 2.74 3.49
N ILE A 62 -1.93 3.10 3.60
CA ILE A 62 -2.47 4.06 4.57
C ILE A 62 -3.33 3.33 5.58
N GLY A 63 -3.00 3.50 6.87
CA GLY A 63 -3.77 2.94 7.99
C GLY A 63 -3.01 1.84 8.76
N PRO A 64 -3.65 1.22 9.77
CA PRO A 64 -3.03 0.18 10.58
C PRO A 64 -2.48 -0.97 9.73
N GLY A 65 -1.36 -1.57 10.16
CA GLY A 65 -0.74 -2.70 9.44
C GLY A 65 -1.65 -3.91 9.27
N ALA A 66 -2.43 -4.23 10.29
CA ALA A 66 -3.37 -5.35 10.27
C ALA A 66 -4.63 -5.06 9.45
N GLU A 67 -4.97 -3.78 9.23
CA GLU A 67 -6.21 -3.38 8.58
C GLU A 67 -6.02 -2.08 7.77
N PRO A 68 -5.49 -2.18 6.54
CA PRO A 68 -5.31 -1.02 5.66
C PRO A 68 -6.63 -0.30 5.39
N VAL A 69 -6.62 1.04 5.48
CA VAL A 69 -7.75 1.89 5.11
C VAL A 69 -7.72 2.19 3.61
N ALA A 70 -6.53 2.44 3.08
CA ALA A 70 -6.32 2.61 1.65
C ALA A 70 -4.94 2.06 1.23
N VAL A 71 -4.84 1.66 -0.02
CA VAL A 71 -3.61 1.24 -0.68
C VAL A 71 -3.55 1.89 -2.05
N GLU A 72 -2.45 2.58 -2.31
CA GLU A 72 -2.12 3.12 -3.63
C GLU A 72 -0.93 2.34 -4.20
N ALA A 73 -1.12 1.69 -5.33
CA ALA A 73 -0.09 0.96 -6.05
C ALA A 73 0.18 1.64 -7.39
N THR A 74 1.42 2.04 -7.63
CA THR A 74 1.86 2.56 -8.94
C THR A 74 2.67 1.49 -9.65
N VAL A 75 2.36 1.25 -10.93
CA VAL A 75 3.01 0.23 -11.75
C VAL A 75 3.42 0.74 -13.12
N ASP A 76 4.46 0.09 -13.67
CA ASP A 76 5.02 0.38 -14.97
C ASP A 76 4.48 -0.57 -16.04
N LEU A 77 3.88 -0.02 -17.08
CA LEU A 77 3.23 -0.74 -18.17
C LEU A 77 4.12 -0.93 -19.41
N ARG A 78 5.40 -0.56 -19.38
CA ARG A 78 6.34 -0.88 -20.47
C ARG A 78 6.33 -2.39 -20.74
N PRO A 79 6.44 -2.85 -22.00
CA PRO A 79 6.25 -4.27 -22.35
C PRO A 79 7.07 -5.27 -21.55
N LYS A 80 8.30 -4.88 -21.17
CA LYS A 80 9.20 -5.70 -20.34
C LYS A 80 8.74 -5.90 -18.89
N ASN A 81 7.80 -5.08 -18.41
CA ASN A 81 7.33 -5.00 -17.02
C ASN A 81 5.85 -5.36 -16.86
N THR A 82 5.07 -5.40 -17.95
CA THR A 82 3.60 -5.56 -17.89
C THR A 82 3.18 -6.83 -17.15
N GLY A 83 3.92 -7.95 -17.32
CA GLY A 83 3.66 -9.19 -16.61
C GLY A 83 3.86 -9.05 -15.09
N ASP A 84 5.01 -8.50 -14.67
CA ASP A 84 5.31 -8.27 -13.26
C ASP A 84 4.33 -7.27 -12.64
N SER A 85 3.97 -6.21 -13.35
CA SER A 85 3.00 -5.20 -12.93
C SER A 85 1.61 -5.79 -12.73
N HIS A 86 1.19 -6.72 -13.59
CA HIS A 86 -0.05 -7.47 -13.38
C HIS A 86 0.01 -8.31 -12.11
N VAL A 87 1.07 -9.11 -11.92
CA VAL A 87 1.25 -9.95 -10.72
C VAL A 87 1.27 -9.10 -9.45
N PHE A 88 1.92 -7.93 -9.50
CA PHE A 88 1.99 -6.99 -8.40
C PHE A 88 0.61 -6.45 -8.01
N MET A 89 -0.17 -5.94 -8.97
CA MET A 89 -1.53 -5.44 -8.71
C MET A 89 -2.46 -6.55 -8.20
N VAL A 90 -2.37 -7.75 -8.78
CA VAL A 90 -3.11 -8.93 -8.33
C VAL A 90 -2.81 -9.23 -6.86
N LYS A 91 -1.54 -9.23 -6.46
CA LYS A 91 -1.15 -9.49 -5.06
C LYS A 91 -1.62 -8.41 -4.09
N VAL A 92 -1.55 -7.15 -4.50
CA VAL A 92 -2.08 -6.03 -3.70
C VAL A 92 -3.58 -6.23 -3.48
N MET A 93 -4.34 -6.49 -4.53
CA MET A 93 -5.78 -6.64 -4.45
C MET A 93 -6.21 -7.90 -3.69
N ARG A 94 -5.52 -9.03 -3.89
CA ARG A 94 -5.83 -10.30 -3.23
C ARG A 94 -5.69 -10.25 -1.71
N ASN A 95 -4.79 -9.40 -1.19
CA ASN A 95 -4.62 -9.17 0.24
C ASN A 95 -5.75 -8.35 0.87
N LEU A 96 -6.56 -7.67 0.07
CA LEU A 96 -7.60 -6.75 0.55
C LEU A 96 -9.00 -7.31 0.35
N LEU A 97 -9.24 -8.02 -0.76
CA LEU A 97 -10.57 -8.53 -1.09
C LEU A 97 -10.88 -9.89 -0.48
N ASP A 98 -12.15 -10.03 -0.08
CA ASP A 98 -12.75 -11.31 0.26
C ASP A 98 -12.72 -12.29 -0.93
N ASP A 99 -12.65 -13.59 -0.66
CA ASP A 99 -12.62 -14.65 -1.68
C ASP A 99 -13.77 -14.59 -2.68
N LYS A 100 -14.95 -14.16 -2.24
CA LYS A 100 -16.14 -14.03 -3.09
C LYS A 100 -16.02 -12.92 -4.13
N ASP A 101 -15.29 -11.84 -3.81
CA ASP A 101 -15.17 -10.64 -4.64
C ASP A 101 -13.92 -10.70 -5.54
N TRP A 102 -12.99 -11.61 -5.23
CA TRP A 102 -11.71 -11.76 -5.94
C TRP A 102 -11.84 -12.03 -7.45
N PRO A 103 -12.70 -12.95 -7.95
CA PRO A 103 -12.79 -13.23 -9.38
C PRO A 103 -13.16 -11.99 -10.20
N GLU A 104 -14.11 -11.19 -9.69
CA GLU A 104 -14.55 -9.95 -10.33
C GLU A 104 -13.45 -8.88 -10.29
N GLY A 105 -12.71 -8.83 -9.18
CA GLY A 105 -11.56 -7.96 -8.98
C GLY A 105 -10.45 -8.20 -10.00
N GLN A 106 -10.06 -9.46 -10.17
CA GLN A 106 -9.04 -9.86 -11.15
C GLN A 106 -9.47 -9.49 -12.57
N CYS A 107 -10.70 -9.83 -12.97
CA CYS A 107 -11.22 -9.48 -14.29
C CYS A 107 -11.23 -7.96 -14.54
N PHE A 108 -11.49 -7.16 -13.50
CA PHE A 108 -11.44 -5.71 -13.62
C PHE A 108 -10.02 -5.19 -13.84
N ILE A 109 -9.00 -5.71 -13.13
CA ILE A 109 -7.59 -5.38 -13.38
C ILE A 109 -7.21 -5.72 -14.84
N GLU A 110 -7.49 -6.94 -15.27
CA GLU A 110 -7.15 -7.40 -16.62
C GLU A 110 -7.83 -6.59 -17.72
N SER A 111 -9.10 -6.23 -17.51
CA SER A 111 -9.86 -5.37 -18.43
C SER A 111 -9.23 -3.98 -18.51
N CYS A 112 -8.87 -3.39 -17.37
CA CYS A 112 -8.27 -2.08 -17.29
C CYS A 112 -6.87 -2.03 -17.93
N LEU A 113 -6.03 -3.03 -17.69
CA LEU A 113 -4.71 -3.15 -18.35
C LEU A 113 -4.81 -3.20 -19.87
N LYS A 114 -5.86 -3.86 -20.40
CA LYS A 114 -6.08 -4.01 -21.84
C LYS A 114 -6.76 -2.81 -22.49
N LYS A 115 -7.63 -2.11 -21.76
CA LYS A 115 -8.61 -1.17 -22.35
C LYS A 115 -8.52 0.27 -21.87
N LEU A 116 -7.78 0.58 -20.80
CA LEU A 116 -7.61 1.97 -20.38
C LEU A 116 -6.62 2.68 -21.30
N TYR A 117 -7.08 3.78 -21.89
CA TYR A 117 -6.26 4.71 -22.66
C TYR A 117 -5.79 5.88 -21.78
N VAL A 118 -4.93 6.74 -22.32
CA VAL A 118 -4.36 7.87 -21.57
C VAL A 118 -5.07 9.18 -21.94
N PRO A 119 -5.43 10.04 -20.96
CA PRO A 119 -5.67 9.73 -19.54
C PRO A 119 -7.10 9.20 -19.35
N GLU A 120 -7.26 8.06 -18.70
CA GLU A 120 -8.56 7.47 -18.37
C GLU A 120 -8.49 6.80 -16.99
N ALA A 121 -9.59 6.90 -16.24
CA ALA A 121 -9.77 6.20 -14.97
C ALA A 121 -11.05 5.38 -14.98
N LYS A 122 -11.01 4.20 -14.37
CA LYS A 122 -12.18 3.37 -14.11
C LYS A 122 -12.26 3.03 -12.63
N GLU A 123 -13.48 3.04 -12.11
CA GLU A 123 -13.75 2.71 -10.72
C GLU A 123 -14.77 1.57 -10.63
N ARG A 124 -14.59 0.68 -9.65
CA ARG A 124 -15.52 -0.39 -9.34
C ARG A 124 -15.52 -0.67 -7.84
N ARG A 125 -16.69 -1.08 -7.34
CA ARG A 125 -16.89 -1.47 -5.94
C ARG A 125 -16.88 -2.99 -5.79
N PHE A 126 -16.24 -3.46 -4.72
CA PHE A 126 -16.10 -4.86 -4.33
C PHE A 126 -16.42 -4.96 -2.84
N GLY A 127 -17.69 -5.23 -2.51
CA GLY A 127 -18.16 -5.29 -1.12
C GLY A 127 -17.88 -3.99 -0.34
N ALA A 128 -17.00 -4.09 0.66
CA ALA A 128 -16.57 -2.99 1.52
C ALA A 128 -15.50 -2.08 0.89
N TYR A 129 -14.88 -2.52 -0.20
CA TYR A 129 -13.81 -1.80 -0.87
C TYR A 129 -14.28 -1.18 -2.18
N SER A 130 -13.63 -0.09 -2.55
CA SER A 130 -13.71 0.52 -3.87
C SER A 130 -12.31 0.54 -4.47
N MET A 131 -12.23 0.32 -5.77
CA MET A 131 -10.98 0.34 -6.51
C MET A 131 -11.08 1.23 -7.72
N ARG A 132 -10.08 2.10 -7.88
CA ARG A 132 -9.89 2.95 -9.05
C ARG A 132 -8.57 2.56 -9.72
N LEU A 133 -8.62 2.28 -11.01
CA LEU A 133 -7.44 2.14 -11.86
C LEU A 133 -7.39 3.35 -12.79
N GLU A 134 -6.28 4.07 -12.74
CA GLU A 134 -6.06 5.30 -13.49
C GLU A 134 -4.80 5.16 -14.33
N ARG A 135 -4.92 5.42 -15.62
CA ARG A 135 -3.78 5.47 -16.52
C ARG A 135 -3.28 6.90 -16.61
N THR A 136 -2.22 7.17 -15.85
CA THR A 136 -1.63 8.51 -15.70
C THR A 136 -0.67 8.88 -16.83
N SER A 137 -0.15 7.87 -17.55
CA SER A 137 0.65 8.06 -18.78
C SER A 137 0.64 6.79 -19.64
N ASP A 138 1.28 6.82 -20.80
CA ASP A 138 1.37 5.65 -21.70
C ASP A 138 2.02 4.43 -21.02
N VAL A 139 2.89 4.70 -20.05
CA VAL A 139 3.73 3.70 -19.39
C VAL A 139 3.46 3.57 -17.89
N MET A 140 2.52 4.31 -17.31
CA MET A 140 2.23 4.24 -15.87
C MET A 140 0.73 4.07 -15.61
N MET A 141 0.44 3.28 -14.60
CA MET A 141 -0.91 3.11 -14.05
C MET A 141 -0.87 3.15 -12.54
N THR A 142 -1.86 3.81 -11.95
CA THR A 142 -2.06 3.91 -10.51
C THR A 142 -3.34 3.16 -10.16
N MET A 143 -3.24 2.24 -9.20
CA MET A 143 -4.33 1.49 -8.61
C MET A 143 -4.55 2.00 -7.20
N ILE A 144 -5.75 2.50 -6.92
CA ILE A 144 -6.14 2.99 -5.60
C ILE A 144 -7.24 2.09 -5.08
N ILE A 145 -7.05 1.50 -3.90
CA ILE A 145 -8.04 0.65 -3.22
C ILE A 145 -8.32 1.30 -1.88
N ALA A 146 -9.59 1.52 -1.55
CA ALA A 146 -9.99 2.13 -0.28
C ALA A 146 -11.20 1.43 0.33
N LYS A 147 -11.20 1.32 1.66
CA LYS A 147 -12.34 0.84 2.44
C LYS A 147 -13.39 1.95 2.49
N GLY A 148 -14.53 1.77 1.83
CA GLY A 148 -15.59 2.78 1.74
C GLY A 148 -16.30 2.87 0.39
N ALA A 149 -17.36 3.68 0.34
CA ALA A 149 -18.27 3.78 -0.81
C ALA A 149 -17.71 4.52 -2.03
N LYS A 150 -16.56 5.19 -1.92
CA LYS A 150 -15.83 5.86 -3.00
C LYS A 150 -14.35 5.52 -2.89
N ALA A 151 -13.68 5.30 -4.02
CA ALA A 151 -12.23 5.15 -4.06
C ALA A 151 -11.59 6.42 -3.47
N TYR A 152 -10.50 6.24 -2.71
CA TYR A 152 -9.79 7.32 -2.06
C TYR A 152 -9.62 8.52 -3.01
N HIS A 153 -10.17 9.66 -2.59
CA HIS A 153 -10.07 10.93 -3.30
C HIS A 153 -8.82 11.65 -2.79
N PRO A 154 -8.05 12.38 -3.61
CA PRO A 154 -6.94 13.21 -3.13
C PRO A 154 -7.33 14.29 -2.11
N ALA A 155 -8.63 14.48 -1.84
CA ALA A 155 -9.15 15.37 -0.80
C ALA A 155 -9.38 14.66 0.54
N LEU A 156 -9.18 13.34 0.57
CA LEU A 156 -9.13 12.49 1.75
C LEU A 156 -7.68 12.12 2.10
N ASP A 157 -6.72 12.74 1.39
CA ASP A 157 -5.31 12.69 1.71
C ASP A 157 -5.11 13.44 3.03
N PRO A 158 -4.70 12.78 4.12
CA PRO A 158 -4.46 13.46 5.40
C PRO A 158 -3.29 14.46 5.33
N TRP A 159 -2.62 14.57 4.18
CA TRP A 159 -1.50 15.46 3.91
C TRP A 159 -1.79 16.58 2.89
N LYS A 160 -3.05 16.77 2.47
CA LYS A 160 -3.48 17.92 1.64
C LYS A 160 -4.51 18.79 2.33
#